data_AF-A0AAD7QYH8-F1
#
_entry.id   AF-A0AAD7QYH8-F1
#
_cell.length_a   1.000
_cell.length_b   1.000
_cell.length_c   1.000
_cell.angle_alpha   90.00
_cell.angle_beta   90.00
_cell.angle_gamma   90.00
#
_symmetry.space_group_name_H-M   'P 1'
#
loop_
_entity.id
_entity.type
_entity.pdbx_description
1 polymer ?
#
loop_
_entity_poly.entity_id
_entity_poly.type
_entity_poly.pdbx_seq_one_letter_code
_entity_poly.pdbx_strand_id
1 'polypeptide(L)'
;MRSHEIAAAETAALPSQRRLRHQRVSFLPAAQEEEKVVSAVSKQEKGKSISSYYSSLVGLSNTTNVAAEGDAGLRESGDSSPPVTSIPGQLSLPHVEPPVTHLPVDENNAGRRYLVRYGWQPLQREGLGQKGREGRRLPLKAEPRPDNVGVGAKVTKNKTVQEGNNKPKKLTKGKRKAQEKEARQRERAETQRLYNEIMK
;
A
#
# COMPACT_ATOMS: atom_id res chain seq x y z
N MET A 1 21.77 66.31 2.81
CA MET A 1 21.46 65.21 1.86
C MET A 1 22.15 63.94 2.35
N ARG A 2 21.41 62.82 2.35
CA ARG A 2 21.83 61.42 2.55
C ARG A 2 22.12 60.96 3.99
N SER A 3 21.02 60.46 4.57
CA SER A 3 20.91 59.25 5.37
C SER A 3 21.99 58.19 5.13
N HIS A 4 22.38 57.45 6.16
CA HIS A 4 22.03 56.03 6.33
C HIS A 4 22.56 55.51 7.68
N GLU A 5 21.61 55.17 8.57
CA GLU A 5 21.80 54.26 9.69
C GLU A 5 22.13 52.86 9.15
N ILE A 6 23.07 52.16 9.78
CA ILE A 6 23.21 50.71 9.66
C ILE A 6 23.28 50.11 11.06
N ALA A 7 22.40 49.14 11.25
CA ALA A 7 21.97 48.54 12.49
C ALA A 7 23.03 47.66 13.18
N ALA A 8 22.95 47.64 14.51
CA ALA A 8 23.54 46.65 15.38
C ALA A 8 22.93 45.26 15.12
N ALA A 9 23.78 44.24 15.00
CA ALA A 9 23.38 42.84 15.09
C ALA A 9 23.90 42.28 16.42
N GLU A 10 22.97 42.15 17.35
CA GLU A 10 23.15 41.58 18.69
C GLU A 10 23.25 40.06 18.60
N THR A 11 24.31 39.51 19.19
CA THR A 11 24.63 38.09 19.26
C THR A 11 23.70 37.34 20.21
N ALA A 12 22.85 36.44 19.69
CA ALA A 12 22.01 35.55 20.49
C ALA A 12 22.68 34.17 20.68
N ALA A 13 22.79 33.76 21.95
CA ALA A 13 23.38 32.53 22.45
C ALA A 13 22.57 31.26 22.11
N LEU A 14 23.26 30.12 21.89
CA LEU A 14 22.66 28.80 21.70
C LEU A 14 22.42 28.08 23.04
N PRO A 15 21.24 27.49 23.30
CA PRO A 15 21.01 26.67 24.50
C PRO A 15 21.46 25.21 24.34
N SER A 16 22.22 24.76 25.34
CA SER A 16 22.74 23.41 25.56
C SER A 16 21.63 22.35 25.68
N GLN A 17 21.70 21.27 24.90
CA GLN A 17 20.79 20.14 25.02
C GLN A 17 21.30 19.08 26.02
N ARG A 18 20.46 18.77 27.02
CA ARG A 18 20.67 17.71 28.02
C ARG A 18 20.58 16.33 27.34
N ARG A 19 21.66 15.53 27.44
CA ARG A 19 21.69 14.12 27.00
C ARG A 19 20.89 13.23 27.95
N LEU A 20 19.93 12.48 27.43
CA LEU A 20 19.23 11.41 28.15
C LEU A 20 20.18 10.21 28.33
N ARG A 21 20.33 9.72 29.57
CA ARG A 21 21.13 8.52 29.89
C ARG A 21 20.25 7.28 29.72
N HIS A 22 20.60 6.39 28.80
CA HIS A 22 19.95 5.09 28.67
C HIS A 22 20.47 4.13 29.74
N GLN A 23 19.56 3.42 30.43
CA GLN A 23 19.95 2.33 31.32
C GLN A 23 20.40 1.12 30.51
N ARG A 24 21.52 0.53 30.91
CA ARG A 24 22.08 -0.67 30.26
C ARG A 24 21.37 -1.91 30.79
N VAL A 25 20.80 -2.69 29.87
CA VAL A 25 20.28 -4.03 30.14
C VAL A 25 21.43 -5.03 29.98
N SER A 26 21.62 -5.90 30.96
CA SER A 26 22.55 -7.02 30.90
C SER A 26 21.77 -8.33 30.85
N PHE A 27 22.05 -9.16 29.85
CA PHE A 27 21.48 -10.49 29.73
C PHE A 27 22.34 -11.49 30.51
N LEU A 28 21.69 -12.28 31.36
CA LEU A 28 22.31 -13.43 32.02
C LEU A 28 22.11 -14.67 31.15
N PRO A 29 23.15 -15.50 30.91
CA PRO A 29 23.00 -16.74 30.16
C PRO A 29 22.23 -17.78 30.98
N ALA A 30 21.32 -18.49 30.34
CA ALA A 30 20.57 -19.58 30.95
C ALA A 30 21.53 -20.72 31.32
N ALA A 31 21.50 -21.14 32.59
CA ALA A 31 22.24 -22.29 33.07
C ALA A 31 21.85 -23.55 32.28
N GLN A 32 22.86 -24.33 31.92
CA GLN A 32 22.74 -25.60 31.21
C GLN A 32 22.23 -26.73 32.13
N GLU A 33 21.29 -27.49 31.59
CA GLU A 33 21.09 -28.95 31.72
C GLU A 33 20.60 -29.47 33.11
N GLU A 34 19.81 -30.53 33.25
CA GLU A 34 19.71 -31.79 32.51
C GLU A 34 18.29 -32.39 32.65
N GLU A 35 17.70 -32.91 31.56
CA GLU A 35 16.65 -33.94 31.67
C GLU A 35 16.98 -35.16 30.80
N LYS A 36 17.73 -36.06 31.44
CA LYS A 36 17.54 -37.52 31.50
C LYS A 36 16.80 -38.18 30.33
N VAL A 37 17.60 -38.78 29.45
CA VAL A 37 17.20 -39.80 28.48
C VAL A 37 16.51 -40.97 29.20
N VAL A 38 15.25 -41.25 28.86
CA VAL A 38 14.57 -42.51 29.17
C VAL A 38 14.36 -43.27 27.87
N SER A 39 15.09 -44.37 27.77
CA SER A 39 14.97 -45.45 26.79
C SER A 39 13.64 -46.20 26.95
N ALA A 40 12.93 -46.45 25.85
CA ALA A 40 12.12 -47.65 25.56
C ALA A 40 11.22 -47.37 24.32
N VAL A 41 10.77 -48.28 23.47
CA VAL A 41 10.92 -49.72 23.19
C VAL A 41 10.18 -49.92 21.84
N SER A 42 10.68 -50.85 21.03
CA SER A 42 10.02 -51.58 19.92
C SER A 42 9.03 -50.89 18.96
N LYS A 43 9.47 -50.75 17.69
CA LYS A 43 8.72 -50.97 16.42
C LYS A 43 9.63 -50.62 15.24
N GLN A 44 10.72 -51.36 15.09
CA GLN A 44 11.76 -51.06 14.11
C GLN A 44 11.51 -51.70 12.74
N GLU A 45 10.55 -51.21 11.96
CA GLU A 45 10.59 -51.42 10.49
C GLU A 45 10.07 -50.19 9.73
N LYS A 46 9.00 -49.55 10.22
CA LYS A 46 8.40 -48.38 9.57
C LYS A 46 9.22 -47.09 9.73
N GLY A 47 9.91 -46.91 10.86
CA GLY A 47 10.74 -45.72 11.11
C GLY A 47 12.03 -45.68 10.30
N LYS A 48 12.62 -46.86 10.01
CA LYS A 48 13.82 -46.99 9.16
C LYS A 48 13.50 -46.64 7.70
N SER A 49 12.32 -47.04 7.21
CA SER A 49 11.86 -46.74 5.85
C SER A 49 11.68 -45.23 5.60
N ILE A 50 11.07 -44.52 6.54
CA ILE A 50 10.87 -43.07 6.43
C ILE A 50 12.21 -42.33 6.50
N SER A 51 13.08 -42.69 7.45
CA SER A 51 14.42 -42.11 7.55
C SER A 51 15.26 -42.39 6.30
N SER A 52 15.22 -43.60 5.74
CA SER A 52 15.93 -43.92 4.49
C SER A 52 15.36 -43.18 3.29
N TYR A 53 14.04 -42.95 3.25
CA TYR A 53 13.37 -42.18 2.21
C TYR A 53 13.80 -40.71 2.25
N TYR A 54 13.84 -40.10 3.44
CA TYR A 54 14.35 -38.74 3.61
C TYR A 54 15.87 -38.65 3.32
N SER A 55 16.67 -39.62 3.75
CA SER A 55 18.11 -39.64 3.43
C SER A 55 18.38 -39.83 1.94
N SER A 56 17.51 -40.57 1.22
CA SER A 56 17.55 -40.69 -0.23
C SER A 56 17.16 -39.38 -0.93
N LEU A 57 16.12 -38.70 -0.46
CA LEU A 57 15.68 -37.39 -0.99
C LEU A 57 16.71 -36.27 -0.76
N VAL A 58 17.44 -36.31 0.36
CA VAL A 58 18.45 -35.30 0.72
C VAL A 58 19.85 -35.68 0.21
N GLY A 59 19.99 -36.81 -0.49
CA GLY A 59 21.25 -37.23 -1.13
C GLY A 59 22.36 -37.67 -0.16
N LEU A 60 21.98 -38.07 1.06
CA LEU A 60 22.91 -38.43 2.15
C LEU A 60 23.24 -39.93 2.18
N SER A 61 22.67 -40.75 1.29
CA SER A 61 22.91 -42.20 1.27
C SER A 61 24.22 -42.54 0.55
N ASN A 62 25.29 -42.74 1.33
CA ASN A 62 26.56 -43.28 0.82
C ASN A 62 26.43 -44.80 0.61
N THR A 63 26.02 -45.24 -0.57
CA THR A 63 26.05 -46.67 -0.94
C THR A 63 27.37 -47.03 -1.59
N THR A 64 28.36 -47.45 -0.81
CA THR A 64 29.45 -48.29 -1.31
C THR A 64 28.94 -49.72 -1.42
N ASN A 65 28.55 -50.13 -2.63
CA ASN A 65 28.72 -51.49 -3.20
C ASN A 65 27.78 -51.68 -4.39
N VAL A 66 28.19 -51.22 -5.58
CA VAL A 66 27.97 -51.93 -6.84
C VAL A 66 29.20 -51.70 -7.70
N ALA A 67 30.03 -52.72 -7.82
CA ALA A 67 30.97 -52.86 -8.94
C ALA A 67 30.21 -53.54 -10.08
N ALA A 68 29.98 -52.82 -11.19
CA ALA A 68 29.92 -53.35 -12.56
C ALA A 68 29.55 -52.21 -13.53
N GLU A 69 30.57 -51.77 -14.27
CA GLU A 69 30.62 -51.22 -15.63
C GLU A 69 29.41 -50.46 -16.22
N GLY A 70 29.67 -49.22 -16.62
CA GLY A 70 28.73 -48.42 -17.41
C GLY A 70 29.18 -46.97 -17.55
N ASP A 71 29.95 -46.72 -18.58
CA ASP A 71 30.45 -45.46 -19.11
C ASP A 71 29.45 -44.27 -19.02
N ALA A 72 29.82 -43.21 -18.31
CA ALA A 72 29.40 -41.81 -18.54
C ALA A 72 30.07 -40.91 -17.49
N GLY A 73 31.20 -40.30 -17.87
CA GLY A 73 31.84 -39.27 -17.07
C GLY A 73 30.97 -38.01 -16.99
N LEU A 74 30.54 -37.64 -15.79
CA LEU A 74 30.35 -36.26 -15.39
C LEU A 74 31.02 -36.09 -14.02
N ARG A 75 32.24 -35.55 -14.05
CA ARG A 75 32.92 -35.01 -12.87
C ARG A 75 32.11 -33.82 -12.39
N GLU A 76 31.32 -33.99 -11.33
CA GLU A 76 30.87 -32.84 -10.54
C GLU A 76 31.94 -32.54 -9.50
N SER A 77 32.73 -31.51 -9.80
CA SER A 77 33.48 -30.76 -8.81
C SER A 77 32.50 -30.31 -7.72
N GLY A 78 32.76 -30.74 -6.49
CA GLY A 78 32.03 -30.31 -5.33
C GLY A 78 32.16 -28.81 -5.12
N ASP A 79 31.16 -28.07 -5.58
CA ASP A 79 30.61 -26.96 -4.80
C ASP A 79 29.37 -27.52 -4.12
N SER A 80 29.44 -27.69 -2.79
CA SER A 80 28.35 -28.22 -1.95
C SER A 80 27.19 -27.24 -1.81
N SER A 81 26.85 -26.51 -2.88
CA SER A 81 25.64 -25.72 -2.94
C SER A 81 24.48 -26.69 -3.14
N PRO A 82 23.43 -26.65 -2.29
CA PRO A 82 22.24 -27.44 -2.54
C PRO A 82 21.73 -27.15 -3.96
N PRO A 83 21.20 -28.15 -4.67
CA PRO A 83 20.63 -27.92 -5.99
C PRO A 83 19.59 -26.82 -5.86
N VAL A 84 19.69 -25.82 -6.73
CA VAL A 84 18.86 -24.60 -6.73
C VAL A 84 17.36 -24.91 -6.92
N THR A 85 17.05 -26.16 -7.26
CA THR A 85 15.70 -26.71 -7.41
C THR A 85 15.11 -27.25 -6.11
N SER A 86 15.91 -27.44 -5.06
CA SER A 86 15.41 -27.79 -3.73
C SER A 86 14.59 -26.62 -3.16
N ILE A 87 13.44 -26.90 -2.55
CA ILE A 87 12.57 -25.89 -1.91
C ILE A 87 13.38 -24.90 -1.03
N PRO A 88 14.24 -25.34 -0.09
CA PRO A 88 15.02 -24.40 0.71
C PRO A 88 16.01 -23.57 -0.13
N GLY A 89 16.58 -24.15 -1.20
CA GLY A 89 17.38 -23.43 -2.19
C GLY A 89 16.56 -22.39 -2.95
N GLN A 90 15.33 -22.71 -3.36
CA GLN A 90 14.40 -21.79 -4.03
C GLN A 90 13.99 -20.61 -3.14
N LEU A 91 13.84 -20.84 -1.84
CA LEU A 91 13.52 -19.80 -0.86
C LEU A 91 14.73 -18.93 -0.48
N SER A 92 15.96 -19.44 -0.64
CA SER A 92 17.19 -18.70 -0.37
C SER A 92 17.70 -17.87 -1.56
N LEU A 93 17.05 -17.94 -2.72
CA LEU A 93 17.33 -17.01 -3.81
C LEU A 93 17.06 -15.57 -3.34
N PRO A 94 17.90 -14.60 -3.76
CA PRO A 94 17.57 -13.20 -3.60
C PRO A 94 16.20 -12.98 -4.24
N HIS A 95 15.22 -12.57 -3.45
CA HIS A 95 13.81 -12.54 -3.85
C HIS A 95 13.70 -11.95 -5.25
N VAL A 96 13.36 -12.80 -6.22
CA VAL A 96 13.17 -12.36 -7.60
C VAL A 96 12.09 -11.30 -7.52
N GLU A 97 12.47 -10.06 -7.78
CA GLU A 97 11.52 -8.97 -7.70
C GLU A 97 10.32 -9.33 -8.58
N PRO A 98 9.08 -9.12 -8.12
CA PRO A 98 7.92 -9.47 -8.91
C PRO A 98 8.07 -8.85 -10.30
N PRO A 99 7.74 -9.60 -11.37
CA PRO A 99 7.93 -9.12 -12.74
C PRO A 99 7.28 -7.75 -12.87
N VAL A 100 8.02 -6.78 -13.42
CA VAL A 100 7.52 -5.41 -13.51
C VAL A 100 6.27 -5.41 -14.36
N THR A 101 5.12 -5.18 -13.73
CA THR A 101 3.86 -5.05 -14.43
C THR A 101 3.84 -3.71 -15.18
N HIS A 102 3.34 -3.74 -16.41
CA HIS A 102 3.11 -2.50 -17.17
C HIS A 102 2.12 -1.61 -16.40
N LEU A 103 2.28 -0.28 -16.45
CA LEU A 103 1.24 0.61 -15.92
C LEU A 103 -0.09 0.27 -16.61
N PRO A 104 -1.24 0.41 -15.91
CA PRO A 104 -2.58 0.24 -16.49
C PRO A 104 -2.93 1.44 -17.40
N VAL A 105 -2.10 1.68 -18.41
CA VAL A 105 -2.25 2.74 -19.40
C VAL A 105 -2.17 2.08 -20.77
N ASP A 106 -3.21 2.27 -21.58
CA ASP A 106 -3.31 1.69 -22.91
C ASP A 106 -2.13 2.08 -23.79
N GLU A 107 -1.71 1.12 -24.62
CA GLU A 107 -0.51 1.31 -25.44
C GLU A 107 -0.65 2.43 -26.47
N ASN A 108 -1.89 2.61 -26.94
CA ASN A 108 -2.28 3.57 -27.96
C ASN A 108 -2.61 4.96 -27.40
N ASN A 109 -2.50 5.16 -26.09
CA ASN A 109 -2.73 6.47 -25.50
C ASN A 109 -1.66 7.47 -25.99
N ALA A 110 -2.12 8.62 -26.51
CA ALA A 110 -1.24 9.68 -27.02
C ALA A 110 -0.22 10.15 -25.98
N GLY A 111 -0.62 10.25 -24.70
CA GLY A 111 0.27 10.64 -23.60
C GLY A 111 1.39 9.63 -23.35
N ARG A 112 1.08 8.33 -23.41
CA ARG A 112 2.08 7.24 -23.29
C ARG A 112 3.07 7.30 -24.44
N ARG A 113 2.60 7.43 -25.69
CA ARG A 113 3.46 7.53 -26.88
C ARG A 113 4.38 8.75 -26.81
N TYR A 114 3.87 9.87 -26.32
CA TYR A 114 4.67 11.07 -26.09
C TYR A 114 5.80 10.78 -25.08
N LEU A 115 5.48 10.26 -23.89
CA LEU A 115 6.48 9.96 -22.87
C LEU A 115 7.56 8.99 -23.37
N VAL A 116 7.16 7.91 -24.06
CA VAL A 116 8.10 6.94 -24.64
C VAL A 116 9.03 7.59 -25.66
N ARG A 117 8.51 8.48 -26.51
CA ARG A 117 9.33 9.24 -27.48
C ARG A 117 10.39 10.11 -26.80
N TYR A 118 10.12 10.61 -25.60
CA TYR A 118 11.09 11.37 -24.79
C TYR A 118 11.95 10.48 -23.88
N GLY A 119 11.98 9.17 -24.11
CA GLY A 119 12.87 8.24 -23.43
C GLY A 119 12.33 7.69 -22.12
N TRP A 120 11.07 7.91 -21.78
CA TRP A 120 10.45 7.25 -20.64
C TRP A 120 10.14 5.78 -20.95
N GLN A 121 10.55 4.86 -20.08
CA GLN A 121 10.39 3.42 -20.30
C GLN A 121 9.23 2.86 -19.46
N PRO A 122 8.27 2.11 -20.05
CA PRO A 122 7.07 1.64 -19.34
C PRO A 122 7.36 0.56 -18.29
N LEU A 123 8.45 -0.20 -18.48
CA LEU A 123 8.92 -1.26 -17.58
C LEU A 123 9.95 -0.75 -16.56
N GLN A 124 10.31 0.53 -16.61
CA GLN A 124 11.21 1.11 -15.61
C GLN A 124 10.46 1.26 -14.28
N ARG A 125 11.10 0.83 -13.19
CA ARG A 125 10.57 0.95 -11.82
C ARG A 125 10.64 2.37 -11.30
N GLU A 126 11.62 3.12 -11.77
CA GLU A 126 11.88 4.51 -11.44
C GLU A 126 10.77 5.41 -12.01
N GLY A 127 10.46 6.49 -11.28
CA GLY A 127 9.52 7.50 -11.77
C GLY A 127 10.18 8.47 -12.75
N LEU A 128 9.38 9.41 -13.24
CA LEU A 128 9.89 10.47 -14.11
C LEU A 128 10.83 11.41 -13.33
N GLY A 129 12.02 11.69 -13.85
CA GLY A 129 12.99 12.59 -13.23
C GLY A 129 14.44 12.26 -13.61
N GLN A 130 15.39 12.99 -13.03
CA GLN A 130 16.81 12.65 -13.14
C GLN A 130 17.13 11.51 -12.18
N LYS A 131 18.08 10.62 -12.54
CA LYS A 131 18.55 9.54 -11.65
C LYS A 131 18.90 10.08 -10.27
N GLY A 132 18.31 9.49 -9.23
CA GLY A 132 18.48 9.94 -7.83
C GLY A 132 17.58 11.11 -7.39
N ARG A 133 16.80 11.70 -8.31
CA ARG A 133 15.73 12.67 -8.06
C ARG A 133 14.49 12.32 -8.89
N GLU A 134 14.04 11.08 -8.73
CA GLU A 134 12.90 10.55 -9.45
C GLU A 134 11.59 10.90 -8.75
N GLY A 135 10.54 11.14 -9.54
CA GLY A 135 9.18 11.30 -9.06
C GLY A 135 8.54 9.96 -8.67
N ARG A 136 7.27 10.01 -8.23
CA ARG A 136 6.46 8.81 -7.96
C ARG A 136 5.90 8.25 -9.26
N ARG A 137 5.93 6.91 -9.42
CA ARG A 137 5.38 6.21 -10.60
C ARG A 137 3.85 6.11 -10.56
N LEU A 138 3.27 5.93 -9.37
CA LEU A 138 1.83 5.75 -9.20
C LEU A 138 1.16 7.06 -8.79
N PRO A 139 -0.08 7.30 -9.26
CA PRO A 139 -0.84 8.48 -8.86
C PRO A 139 -1.14 8.44 -7.36
N LEU A 140 -1.15 9.63 -6.75
CA LEU A 140 -1.56 9.77 -5.36
C LEU A 140 -3.08 9.75 -5.26
N LYS A 141 -3.58 8.83 -4.45
CA LYS A 141 -4.99 8.80 -4.08
C LYS A 141 -5.21 9.84 -3.00
N ALA A 142 -5.88 10.93 -3.35
CA ALA A 142 -6.34 11.91 -2.38
C ALA A 142 -7.63 11.41 -1.73
N GLU A 143 -7.73 11.55 -0.42
CA GLU A 143 -8.99 11.31 0.29
C GLU A 143 -9.92 12.51 0.07
N PRO A 144 -11.19 12.27 -0.34
CA PRO A 144 -12.14 13.35 -0.50
C PRO A 144 -12.46 13.95 0.87
N ARG A 145 -12.35 15.27 1.00
CA ARG A 145 -12.79 15.98 2.19
C ARG A 145 -14.30 16.29 2.06
N PRO A 146 -15.18 15.69 2.87
CA PRO A 146 -16.61 15.94 2.79
C PRO A 146 -17.02 17.28 3.42
N ASP A 147 -16.15 17.87 4.25
CA ASP A 147 -16.47 19.06 5.02
C ASP A 147 -16.33 20.34 4.19
N ASN A 148 -17.29 21.26 4.34
CA ASN A 148 -17.21 22.62 3.81
C ASN A 148 -16.32 23.56 4.65
N VAL A 149 -15.67 23.02 5.69
CA VAL A 149 -14.87 23.79 6.62
C VAL A 149 -13.51 24.10 5.99
N GLY A 150 -13.00 25.32 6.19
CA GLY A 150 -11.68 25.73 5.69
C GLY A 150 -10.55 24.79 6.13
N VAL A 151 -9.48 24.70 5.35
CA VAL A 151 -8.25 24.00 5.76
C VAL A 151 -7.69 24.71 6.99
N GLY A 152 -7.45 23.97 8.08
CA GLY A 152 -6.92 24.51 9.34
C GLY A 152 -7.96 25.05 10.33
N ALA A 153 -9.26 25.02 10.01
CA ALA A 153 -10.29 25.36 10.99
C ALA A 153 -10.43 24.24 12.02
N LYS A 154 -10.36 24.60 13.32
CA LYS A 154 -10.54 23.68 14.44
C LYS A 154 -11.98 23.22 14.48
N VAL A 155 -12.26 22.03 13.95
CA VAL A 155 -13.58 21.41 14.06
C VAL A 155 -13.76 20.94 15.50
N THR A 156 -14.48 21.72 16.31
CA THR A 156 -15.04 21.21 17.56
C THR A 156 -16.03 20.12 17.20
N LYS A 157 -15.80 18.90 17.70
CA LYS A 157 -16.48 17.63 17.34
C LYS A 157 -18.00 17.57 17.66
N ASN A 158 -18.69 18.70 17.72
CA ASN A 158 -20.06 18.80 18.22
C ASN A 158 -21.10 19.08 17.12
N LYS A 159 -20.74 18.94 15.84
CA LYS A 159 -21.70 19.07 14.72
C LYS A 159 -21.58 17.88 13.78
N THR A 160 -21.60 16.68 14.33
CA THR A 160 -21.81 15.49 13.51
C THR A 160 -23.32 15.30 13.36
N VAL A 161 -23.74 15.14 12.11
CA VAL A 161 -25.06 14.64 11.68
C VAL A 161 -26.20 15.66 11.75
N GLN A 162 -26.36 16.54 10.73
CA GLN A 162 -27.65 16.95 10.14
C GLN A 162 -27.46 17.78 8.84
N GLU A 163 -26.49 17.43 7.99
CA GLU A 163 -26.43 17.98 6.61
C GLU A 163 -26.65 16.88 5.57
N GLY A 164 -27.54 15.94 5.91
CA GLY A 164 -28.22 15.13 4.93
C GLY A 164 -29.40 15.89 4.36
N ASN A 165 -29.24 16.42 3.14
CA ASN A 165 -30.31 16.43 2.14
C ASN A 165 -31.32 17.60 2.09
N ASN A 166 -30.91 18.85 2.34
CA ASN A 166 -31.71 20.04 1.97
C ASN A 166 -31.12 20.80 0.77
N LYS A 167 -30.77 20.07 -0.31
CA LYS A 167 -30.62 20.74 -1.61
C LYS A 167 -32.04 21.01 -2.12
N PRO A 168 -32.47 22.27 -2.33
CA PRO A 168 -33.79 22.53 -2.90
C PRO A 168 -33.83 21.86 -4.27
N LYS A 169 -34.70 20.83 -4.41
CA LYS A 169 -34.95 20.16 -5.69
C LYS A 169 -35.37 21.24 -6.69
N LYS A 170 -34.49 21.58 -7.63
CA LYS A 170 -34.81 22.50 -8.72
C LYS A 170 -36.01 21.91 -9.45
N LEU A 171 -37.18 22.54 -9.29
CA LEU A 171 -38.41 22.11 -9.92
C LEU A 171 -38.20 22.11 -11.44
N THR A 172 -38.44 20.98 -12.10
CA THR A 172 -38.33 20.86 -13.57
C THR A 172 -39.30 21.84 -14.25
N LYS A 173 -38.94 22.34 -15.45
CA LYS A 173 -39.71 23.38 -16.17
C LYS A 173 -41.21 23.07 -16.29
N GLY A 174 -41.57 21.79 -16.44
CA GLY A 174 -42.97 21.35 -16.50
C GLY A 174 -43.74 21.53 -15.19
N LYS A 175 -43.12 21.24 -14.04
CA LYS A 175 -43.77 21.38 -12.73
C LYS A 175 -44.01 22.84 -12.35
N ARG A 176 -43.14 23.76 -12.77
CA ARG A 176 -43.34 25.21 -12.59
C ARG A 176 -44.57 25.71 -13.35
N LYS A 177 -44.70 25.31 -14.62
CA LYS A 177 -45.87 25.69 -15.44
C LYS A 177 -47.18 25.11 -14.91
N ALA A 178 -47.16 23.91 -14.33
CA ALA A 178 -48.34 23.31 -13.71
C ALA A 178 -48.79 24.11 -12.48
N GLN A 179 -47.86 24.48 -11.59
CA GLN A 179 -48.14 25.30 -10.41
C GLN A 179 -48.67 26.69 -10.77
N GLU A 180 -48.11 27.31 -11.81
CA GLU A 180 -48.57 28.62 -12.28
C GLU A 180 -50.00 28.57 -12.85
N LYS A 181 -50.34 27.53 -13.61
CA LYS A 181 -51.72 27.33 -14.11
C LYS A 181 -52.70 27.09 -12.97
N GLU A 182 -52.31 26.30 -11.98
CA GLU A 182 -53.14 26.01 -10.81
C GLU A 182 -53.37 27.27 -9.96
N ALA A 183 -52.33 28.07 -9.72
CA ALA A 183 -52.45 29.35 -9.04
C ALA A 183 -53.41 30.30 -9.76
N ARG A 184 -53.29 30.41 -11.10
CA ARG A 184 -54.17 31.25 -11.92
C ARG A 184 -55.62 30.77 -11.93
N GLN A 185 -55.85 29.46 -11.84
CA GLN A 185 -57.21 28.91 -11.73
C GLN A 185 -57.84 29.20 -10.37
N ARG A 186 -57.05 29.12 -9.29
CA ARG A 186 -57.51 29.47 -7.93
C ARG A 186 -57.90 30.95 -7.85
N GLU A 187 -57.07 31.84 -8.38
CA GLU A 187 -57.35 33.28 -8.43
C GLU A 187 -58.63 33.59 -9.23
N ARG A 188 -58.85 32.90 -10.36
CA ARG A 188 -60.10 33.01 -11.13
C ARG A 188 -61.32 32.50 -10.37
N ALA A 189 -61.18 31.41 -9.62
CA ALA A 189 -62.27 30.88 -8.80
C ALA A 189 -62.59 31.82 -7.63
N GLU A 190 -61.57 32.40 -7.00
CA GLU A 190 -61.72 33.37 -5.91
C GLU A 190 -62.39 34.66 -6.41
N THR A 191 -61.95 35.20 -7.54
CA THR A 191 -62.58 36.39 -8.16
C THR A 191 -64.02 36.14 -8.57
N GLN A 192 -64.35 34.96 -9.11
CA GLN A 192 -65.73 34.59 -9.42
C GLN A 192 -66.59 34.43 -8.15
N ARG A 193 -66.04 33.86 -7.07
CA ARG A 193 -66.73 33.76 -5.78
C ARG A 193 -67.07 35.15 -5.23
N LEU A 194 -66.09 36.05 -5.20
CA LEU A 194 -66.29 37.43 -4.76
C LEU A 194 -67.32 38.17 -5.64
N TYR A 195 -67.26 38.00 -6.95
CA TYR A 195 -68.24 38.59 -7.87
C TYR A 195 -69.67 38.10 -7.60
N ASN A 196 -69.83 36.79 -7.38
CA ASN A 196 -71.12 36.19 -7.07
C ASN A 196 -71.65 36.61 -5.68
N GLU A 197 -70.78 36.99 -4.76
CA GLU A 197 -71.14 37.50 -3.43
C GLU A 197 -71.57 38.97 -3.49
N ILE A 198 -70.94 39.79 -4.34
CA ILE A 198 -71.28 41.21 -4.54
C ILE A 198 -72.60 41.39 -5.31
N MET A 199 -72.90 40.49 -6.25
CA MET A 199 -74.07 40.58 -7.12
C MET A 199 -75.33 39.91 -6.54
N LYS A 200 -75.29 39.51 -5.26
CA LYS A 200 -76.38 38.88 -4.52
C LYS A 200 -77.04 39.88 -3.58
#